data_AF-A0AAV4XIW0-F1
#
_entry.id   AF-A0AAV4XIW0-F1
#
_cell.length_a   1.000
_cell.length_b   1.000
_cell.length_c   1.000
_cell.angle_alpha   90.00
_cell.angle_beta   90.00
_cell.angle_gamma   90.00
#
_symmetry.space_group_name_H-M   'P 1'
#
loop_
_entity.id
_entity.type
_entity.pdbx_description
1 polymer ?
#
loop_
_entity_poly.entity_id
_entity_poly.type
_entity_poly.pdbx_seq_one_letter_code
_entity_poly.pdbx_strand_id
1 'polypeptide(L)'
;MHMPIIAFAYFYIAVCIDIKCIIKHIGQSMSKSNVIEAKELLHSYSVVKTTVEQIDKEVSFLVFTTILLHSIYMCFSLYAALDSDGYHGRFQRVLIFNVSFGASSFFIAMTSSAAMIAEQAGELFSSSSIISASNVNVSLLQNFIVISQQKIALTVWRIIPITRSFYFGIIDGAASANVVDDTTMLNEYATGPTE
;
A
#
# COMPACT_ATOMS: atom_id res chain seq x y z
N MET A 1 11.96 -7.11 20.34
CA MET A 1 11.79 -5.71 19.89
C MET A 1 10.75 -5.63 18.74
N HIS A 2 9.56 -6.23 18.89
CA HIS A 2 8.51 -6.27 17.85
C HIS A 2 7.38 -5.25 18.04
N MET A 3 7.22 -4.71 19.26
CA MET A 3 6.12 -3.81 19.60
C MET A 3 6.04 -2.50 18.80
N PRO A 4 7.14 -1.78 18.49
CA PRO A 4 7.00 -0.47 17.83
C PRO A 4 6.52 -0.57 16.38
N ILE A 5 6.90 -1.63 15.65
CA ILE A 5 6.51 -1.83 14.25
C ILE A 5 5.04 -2.25 14.15
N ILE A 6 4.61 -3.14 15.04
CA ILE A 6 3.21 -3.58 15.09
C ILE A 6 2.31 -2.41 15.50
N ALA A 7 2.70 -1.63 16.52
CA ALA A 7 1.98 -0.42 16.91
C ALA A 7 1.89 0.60 15.77
N PHE A 8 2.98 0.83 15.04
CA PHE A 8 2.98 1.67 13.85
C PHE A 8 2.03 1.13 12.77
N ALA A 9 2.03 -0.18 12.52
CA ALA A 9 1.15 -0.79 11.54
C ALA A 9 -0.33 -0.57 11.86
N TYR A 10 -0.73 -0.77 13.12
CA TYR A 10 -2.09 -0.48 13.57
C TYR A 10 -2.46 0.99 13.45
N PHE A 11 -1.57 1.89 13.88
CA PHE A 11 -1.75 3.33 13.74
C PHE A 11 -1.95 3.72 12.27
N TYR A 12 -1.08 3.22 11.39
CA TYR A 12 -1.14 3.51 9.97
C TYR A 12 -2.43 2.98 9.32
N ILE A 13 -2.86 1.76 9.66
CA ILE A 13 -4.14 1.20 9.19
C ILE A 13 -5.31 2.06 9.65
N ALA A 14 -5.35 2.48 10.92
CA ALA A 14 -6.40 3.34 11.45
C ALA A 14 -6.48 4.67 10.70
N VAL A 15 -5.34 5.34 10.51
CA VAL A 15 -5.24 6.57 9.73
C VAL A 15 -5.74 6.36 8.29
N CYS A 16 -5.37 5.25 7.64
CA CYS A 16 -5.83 4.94 6.30
C CYS A 16 -7.36 4.77 6.23
N ILE A 17 -7.94 4.09 7.22
CA ILE A 17 -9.39 3.89 7.32
C ILE A 17 -10.10 5.23 7.53
N ASP A 18 -9.58 6.09 8.41
CA ASP A 18 -10.18 7.40 8.68
C ASP A 18 -10.17 8.28 7.42
N ILE A 19 -9.02 8.37 6.74
CA ILE A 19 -8.90 9.11 5.46
C ILE A 19 -9.90 8.56 4.43
N LYS A 20 -9.98 7.23 4.29
CA LYS A 20 -10.94 6.58 3.37
C LYS A 20 -12.39 6.94 3.71
N CYS A 21 -12.76 6.90 4.99
CA CYS A 21 -14.11 7.27 5.44
C CYS A 21 -14.43 8.74 5.12
N ILE A 22 -13.47 9.64 5.35
CA ILE A 22 -13.61 11.07 5.03
C ILE A 22 -13.82 11.28 3.53
N ILE A 23 -12.99 10.66 2.68
CA ILE A 23 -13.10 10.76 1.22
C ILE A 23 -14.47 10.23 0.76
N LYS A 24 -14.89 9.08 1.28
CA LYS A 24 -16.20 8.48 0.96
C LYS A 24 -17.35 9.40 1.37
N HIS A 25 -17.29 10.01 2.54
CA HIS A 25 -18.29 10.96 3.01
C HIS A 25 -18.38 12.18 2.08
N ILE A 26 -17.24 12.77 1.70
CA ILE A 26 -17.20 13.89 0.75
C ILE A 26 -17.85 13.49 -0.59
N GLY A 27 -17.57 12.29 -1.10
CA GLY A 27 -18.20 11.80 -2.33
C GLY A 27 -19.70 11.64 -2.25
N GLN A 28 -20.21 11.10 -1.14
CA GLN A 28 -21.64 10.97 -0.91
C GLN A 28 -22.33 12.35 -0.81
N SER A 29 -21.71 13.31 -0.14
CA SER A 29 -22.23 14.68 -0.05
C SER A 29 -22.25 15.38 -1.41
N MET A 30 -21.20 15.21 -2.24
CA MET A 30 -21.17 15.80 -3.59
C MET A 30 -22.29 15.29 -4.50
N SER A 31 -22.67 14.01 -4.40
CA SER A 31 -23.78 13.47 -5.21
C SER A 31 -25.16 14.06 -4.86
N LYS A 32 -25.29 14.78 -3.74
CA LYS A 32 -26.56 15.29 -3.21
C LYS A 32 -26.64 16.82 -3.15
N SER A 33 -25.54 17.53 -3.37
CA SER A 33 -25.41 18.95 -3.01
C SER A 33 -25.74 19.94 -4.12
N ASN A 34 -26.20 21.13 -3.71
CA ASN A 34 -26.43 22.31 -4.56
C ASN A 34 -25.12 23.08 -4.85
N VAL A 35 -25.15 24.04 -5.79
CA VAL A 35 -23.97 24.78 -6.28
C VAL A 35 -23.18 25.52 -5.18
N ILE A 36 -23.85 26.05 -4.15
CA ILE A 36 -23.20 26.76 -3.03
C ILE A 36 -22.44 25.78 -2.12
N GLU A 37 -23.04 24.63 -1.83
CA GLU A 37 -22.44 23.56 -1.02
C GLU A 37 -21.25 22.91 -1.74
N ALA A 38 -21.27 22.88 -3.08
CA ALA A 38 -20.16 22.36 -3.88
C ALA A 38 -18.83 23.12 -3.63
N LYS A 39 -18.88 24.43 -3.37
CA LYS A 39 -17.68 25.23 -3.06
C LYS A 39 -17.09 24.88 -1.70
N GLU A 40 -17.94 24.66 -0.69
CA GLU A 40 -17.50 24.22 0.65
C GLU A 40 -16.96 22.79 0.63
N LEU A 41 -17.57 21.92 -0.16
CA LEU A 41 -17.12 20.55 -0.40
C LEU A 41 -15.75 20.52 -1.09
N LEU A 42 -15.51 21.39 -2.08
CA LEU A 42 -14.22 21.54 -2.75
C LEU A 42 -13.13 22.01 -1.76
N HIS A 43 -13.44 23.00 -0.92
CA HIS A 43 -12.53 23.47 0.12
C HIS A 43 -12.20 22.35 1.11
N SER A 44 -13.21 21.60 1.57
CA SER A 44 -13.03 20.46 2.47
C SER A 44 -12.14 19.38 1.85
N TYR A 45 -12.34 19.06 0.57
CA TYR A 45 -11.48 18.12 -0.15
C TYR A 45 -10.02 18.60 -0.25
N SER A 46 -9.80 19.89 -0.52
CA SER A 46 -8.45 20.48 -0.57
C SER A 46 -7.75 20.41 0.79
N VAL A 47 -8.48 20.64 1.88
CA VAL A 47 -7.95 20.50 3.24
C VAL A 47 -7.56 19.04 3.50
N VAL A 48 -8.46 18.09 3.21
CA VAL A 48 -8.18 16.65 3.38
C VAL A 48 -6.94 16.25 2.60
N LYS A 49 -6.83 16.65 1.34
CA LYS A 49 -5.66 16.37 0.52
C LYS A 49 -4.37 16.90 1.15
N THR A 50 -4.36 18.15 1.60
CA THR A 50 -3.18 18.76 2.25
C THR A 50 -2.80 17.99 3.52
N THR A 51 -3.80 17.56 4.30
CA THR A 51 -3.59 16.72 5.49
C THR A 51 -2.99 15.37 5.12
N VAL A 52 -3.50 14.71 4.06
CA VAL A 52 -2.96 13.42 3.60
C VAL A 52 -1.52 13.58 3.13
N GLU A 53 -1.19 14.64 2.39
CA GLU A 53 0.18 14.91 1.94
C GLU A 53 1.14 15.18 3.12
N GLN A 54 0.67 15.87 4.17
CA GLN A 54 1.44 16.08 5.39
C GLN A 54 1.66 14.77 6.15
N ILE A 55 0.60 13.96 6.32
CA ILE A 55 0.71 12.64 6.93
C ILE A 55 1.71 11.79 6.16
N ASP A 56 1.58 11.73 4.83
CA ASP A 56 2.48 10.99 3.94
C ASP A 56 3.94 11.43 4.11
N LYS A 57 4.18 12.74 4.20
CA LYS A 57 5.54 13.27 4.43
C LYS A 57 6.16 12.75 5.73
N GLU A 58 5.40 12.69 6.82
CA GLU A 58 5.90 12.25 8.13
C GLU A 58 6.01 10.71 8.21
N VAL A 59 5.09 9.97 7.60
CA VAL A 59 5.02 8.51 7.73
C VAL A 59 5.72 7.74 6.60
N SER A 60 5.99 8.36 5.45
CA SER A 60 6.56 7.68 4.27
C SER A 60 7.91 7.01 4.54
N PHE A 61 8.76 7.60 5.37
CA PHE A 61 10.03 7.01 5.80
C PHE A 61 9.81 5.78 6.70
N LEU A 62 8.83 5.84 7.60
CA LEU A 62 8.47 4.73 8.49
C LEU A 62 7.86 3.56 7.70
N VAL A 63 7.02 3.86 6.70
CA VAL A 63 6.48 2.85 5.78
C VAL A 63 7.60 2.18 5.00
N PHE A 64 8.54 2.96 4.45
CA PHE A 64 9.72 2.41 3.77
C PHE A 64 10.57 1.52 4.68
N THR A 65 10.84 1.96 5.90
CA THR A 65 11.59 1.17 6.89
C THR A 65 10.85 -0.13 7.22
N THR A 66 9.53 -0.08 7.34
CA THR A 66 8.69 -1.26 7.58
C THR A 66 8.75 -2.24 6.41
N ILE A 67 8.70 -1.75 5.17
CA ILE A 67 8.87 -2.57 3.97
C ILE A 67 10.24 -3.24 3.95
N LEU A 68 11.32 -2.49 4.18
CA LEU A 68 12.68 -3.04 4.23
C LEU A 68 12.83 -4.13 5.30
N LEU A 69 12.33 -3.87 6.51
CA LEU A 69 12.35 -4.85 7.60
C LEU A 69 11.53 -6.09 7.25
N HIS A 70 10.38 -5.92 6.61
CA HIS A 70 9.58 -7.04 6.13
C HIS A 70 10.32 -7.85 5.06
N SER A 71 10.97 -7.21 4.08
CA SER A 71 11.77 -7.88 3.06
C SER A 71 12.92 -8.69 3.67
N ILE A 72 13.68 -8.09 4.60
CA ILE A 72 14.76 -8.78 5.31
C ILE A 72 14.21 -10.00 6.07
N TYR A 73 13.07 -9.85 6.75
CA TYR A 73 12.42 -10.93 7.48
C TYR A 73 11.98 -12.08 6.57
N MET A 74 11.43 -11.75 5.39
CA MET A 74 11.05 -12.74 4.38
C MET A 74 12.28 -13.48 3.83
N CYS A 75 13.38 -12.78 3.55
CA CYS A 75 14.63 -13.42 3.13
C CYS A 75 15.17 -14.41 4.19
N PHE A 76 15.19 -14.02 5.47
CA PHE A 76 15.61 -14.94 6.54
C PHE A 76 14.66 -16.12 6.71
N SER A 77 13.35 -15.90 6.56
CA SER A 77 12.34 -16.96 6.64
C SER A 77 12.50 -17.98 5.51
N LEU A 78 12.79 -17.50 4.30
CA LEU A 78 13.08 -18.34 3.14
C LEU A 78 14.40 -19.11 3.32
N TYR A 79 15.45 -18.43 3.75
CA TYR A 79 16.74 -19.08 4.03
C TYR A 79 16.60 -20.21 5.07
N ALA A 80 15.86 -19.96 6.15
CA ALA A 80 15.58 -20.97 7.17
C ALA A 80 14.67 -22.12 6.68
N ALA A 81 13.87 -21.89 5.64
CA ALA A 81 13.07 -22.93 5.00
C ALA A 81 13.91 -23.81 4.05
N LEU A 82 14.89 -23.21 3.36
CA LEU A 82 15.81 -23.88 2.44
C LEU A 82 16.91 -24.65 3.19
N ASP A 83 17.48 -24.08 4.26
CA ASP A 83 18.45 -24.76 5.13
C ASP A 83 17.75 -25.67 6.15
N SER A 84 17.14 -26.73 5.62
CA SER A 84 16.43 -27.78 6.37
C SER A 84 17.31 -28.51 7.39
N ASP A 85 18.64 -28.49 7.18
CA ASP A 85 19.62 -29.28 7.94
C ASP A 85 20.20 -28.49 9.13
N GLY A 86 20.30 -27.17 9.04
CA GLY A 86 20.74 -26.30 10.14
C GLY A 86 19.72 -26.16 11.30
N TYR A 87 18.42 -26.27 11.02
CA TYR A 87 17.35 -26.07 12.01
C TYR A 87 16.85 -27.39 12.62
N HIS A 88 17.45 -27.79 13.74
CA HIS A 88 17.29 -29.09 14.41
C HIS A 88 15.94 -29.34 15.14
N GLY A 89 14.87 -28.62 14.86
CA GLY A 89 13.58 -28.83 15.54
C GLY A 89 12.34 -28.49 14.72
N ARG A 90 11.38 -29.44 14.65
CA ARG A 90 10.03 -29.21 14.08
C ARG A 90 9.33 -28.00 14.71
N PHE A 91 9.54 -27.79 16.02
CA PHE A 91 8.98 -26.66 16.76
C PHE A 91 9.52 -25.30 16.28
N GLN A 92 10.83 -25.21 15.99
CA GLN A 92 11.46 -23.98 15.52
C GLN A 92 11.00 -23.60 14.11
N ARG A 93 10.82 -24.59 13.22
CA ARG A 93 10.21 -24.38 11.90
C ARG A 93 8.78 -23.86 11.97
N VAL A 94 7.94 -24.43 12.84
CA VAL A 94 6.56 -23.96 13.04
C VAL A 94 6.52 -22.53 13.59
N LEU A 95 7.44 -22.19 14.51
CA LEU A 95 7.54 -20.83 15.04
C LEU A 95 7.94 -19.82 13.96
N ILE A 96 8.97 -20.13 13.16
CA ILE A 96 9.41 -19.26 12.06
C ILE A 96 8.24 -19.05 11.09
N PHE A 97 7.61 -20.13 10.63
CA PHE A 97 6.50 -20.05 9.70
C PHE A 97 5.33 -19.22 10.24
N ASN A 98 4.96 -19.39 11.51
CA ASN A 98 3.89 -18.63 12.14
C ASN A 98 4.21 -17.13 12.19
N VAL A 99 5.43 -16.77 12.59
CA VAL A 99 5.84 -15.35 12.64
C VAL A 99 5.92 -14.74 11.23
N SER A 100 6.41 -15.48 10.23
CA SER A 100 6.41 -15.03 8.82
C SER A 100 5.01 -14.82 8.27
N PHE A 101 4.10 -15.75 8.56
CA PHE A 101 2.70 -15.63 8.17
C PHE A 101 2.02 -14.41 8.82
N GLY A 102 2.26 -14.19 10.12
CA GLY A 102 1.76 -13.04 10.85
C GLY A 102 2.31 -11.72 10.28
N ALA A 103 3.63 -11.62 10.10
CA ALA A 103 4.29 -10.44 9.54
C ALA A 103 3.77 -10.11 8.13
N SER A 104 3.59 -11.12 7.28
CA SER A 104 3.02 -10.98 5.93
C SER A 104 1.58 -10.50 5.98
N SER A 105 0.76 -11.06 6.87
CA SER A 105 -0.64 -10.65 7.03
C SER A 105 -0.75 -9.18 7.45
N PHE A 106 0.10 -8.71 8.37
CA PHE A 106 0.15 -7.30 8.76
C PHE A 106 0.63 -6.40 7.62
N PHE A 107 1.64 -6.84 6.88
CA PHE A 107 2.14 -6.11 5.71
C PHE A 107 1.05 -5.94 4.64
N ILE A 108 0.30 -7.01 4.36
CA ILE A 108 -0.85 -7.01 3.45
C ILE A 108 -1.93 -6.03 3.95
N ALA A 109 -2.28 -6.09 5.22
CA ALA A 109 -3.30 -5.21 5.80
C ALA A 109 -2.90 -3.72 5.68
N MET A 110 -1.63 -3.40 5.94
CA MET A 110 -1.10 -2.04 5.82
C MET A 110 -1.15 -1.52 4.38
N THR A 111 -0.59 -2.29 3.45
CA THR A 111 -0.49 -1.90 2.02
C THR A 111 -1.86 -1.84 1.34
N SER A 112 -2.74 -2.80 1.63
CA SER A 112 -4.12 -2.79 1.11
C SER A 112 -4.93 -1.59 1.63
N SER A 113 -4.80 -1.25 2.91
CA SER A 113 -5.50 -0.09 3.48
C SER A 113 -5.07 1.22 2.83
N ALA A 114 -3.78 1.40 2.56
CA ALA A 114 -3.27 2.55 1.83
C ALA A 114 -3.73 2.56 0.37
N ALA A 115 -3.73 1.40 -0.32
CA ALA A 115 -4.23 1.30 -1.68
C ALA A 115 -5.72 1.65 -1.80
N MET A 116 -6.53 1.31 -0.80
CA MET A 116 -7.96 1.66 -0.77
C MET A 116 -8.21 3.18 -0.75
N ILE A 117 -7.28 3.98 -0.23
CA ILE A 117 -7.39 5.45 -0.25
C ILE A 117 -7.30 5.94 -1.70
N ALA A 118 -6.31 5.46 -2.44
CA ALA A 118 -6.11 5.82 -3.84
C ALA A 118 -7.28 5.37 -4.71
N GLU A 119 -7.85 4.19 -4.42
CA GLU A 119 -9.06 3.69 -5.10
C GLU A 119 -10.26 4.58 -4.82
N GLN A 120 -10.53 4.91 -3.55
CA GLN A 120 -11.68 5.75 -3.19
C GLN A 120 -11.55 7.19 -3.70
N ALA A 121 -10.33 7.75 -3.70
CA ALA A 121 -10.08 9.04 -4.35
C ALA A 121 -10.31 8.96 -5.87
N GLY A 122 -9.96 7.85 -6.51
CA GLY A 122 -10.23 7.59 -7.92
C GLY A 122 -11.71 7.41 -8.25
N GLU A 123 -12.48 6.72 -7.40
CA GLU A 123 -13.93 6.57 -7.54
C GLU A 123 -14.67 7.90 -7.38
N LEU A 124 -14.18 8.77 -6.49
CA LEU A 124 -14.68 10.13 -6.36
C LEU A 124 -14.46 10.93 -7.65
N PHE A 125 -13.28 10.81 -8.26
CA PHE A 125 -12.96 11.45 -9.53
C PHE A 125 -13.91 10.99 -10.65
N SER A 126 -14.06 9.68 -10.83
CA SER A 126 -14.93 9.12 -11.88
C SER A 126 -16.40 9.46 -11.67
N SER A 127 -16.88 9.51 -10.42
CA SER A 127 -18.25 9.90 -10.11
C SER A 127 -18.50 11.40 -10.38
N SER A 128 -17.52 12.26 -10.08
CA SER A 128 -17.62 13.70 -10.33
C SER A 128 -17.60 14.08 -11.82
N SER A 129 -16.86 13.32 -12.65
CA SER A 129 -16.80 13.55 -14.09
C SER A 129 -18.12 13.16 -14.79
N ILE A 130 -18.85 12.19 -14.25
CA ILE A 130 -20.19 11.81 -14.72
C ILE A 130 -21.22 12.91 -14.39
N ILE A 131 -21.14 13.51 -13.19
CA ILE A 131 -21.99 14.64 -12.79
C ILE A 131 -21.73 15.88 -13.68
N SER A 132 -20.52 16.01 -14.26
CA SER A 132 -20.17 17.07 -15.22
C SER A 132 -20.98 17.09 -16.50
N ALA A 133 -21.55 15.96 -16.90
CA ALA A 133 -22.43 15.90 -18.06
C ALA A 133 -23.83 16.48 -17.77
N SER A 134 -24.16 16.73 -16.49
CA SER A 134 -25.48 17.13 -16.02
C SER A 134 -25.45 18.52 -15.36
N ASN A 135 -25.42 19.59 -16.17
CA ASN A 135 -25.85 20.97 -15.80
C ASN A 135 -25.29 21.62 -14.50
N VAL A 136 -24.12 21.21 -13.99
CA VAL A 136 -23.43 21.91 -12.90
C VAL A 136 -22.45 22.94 -13.47
N ASN A 137 -22.29 24.06 -12.76
CA ASN A 137 -21.39 25.17 -13.09
C ASN A 137 -19.99 24.67 -13.49
N VAL A 138 -19.69 24.75 -14.79
CA VAL A 138 -18.54 24.07 -15.44
C VAL A 138 -17.21 24.43 -14.80
N SER A 139 -17.03 25.67 -14.31
CA SER A 139 -15.78 26.15 -13.73
C SER A 139 -15.44 25.55 -12.35
N LEU A 140 -16.41 25.40 -11.46
CA LEU A 140 -16.22 24.76 -10.14
C LEU A 140 -15.92 23.28 -10.30
N LEU A 141 -16.57 22.65 -11.27
CA LEU A 141 -16.37 21.25 -11.56
C LEU A 141 -15.06 20.99 -12.30
N GLN A 142 -14.63 21.89 -13.20
CA GLN A 142 -13.28 21.85 -13.78
C GLN A 142 -12.21 21.98 -12.71
N ASN A 143 -12.36 22.92 -11.76
CA ASN A 143 -11.44 23.06 -10.64
C ASN A 143 -11.44 21.80 -9.77
N PHE A 144 -12.60 21.19 -9.52
CA PHE A 144 -12.68 19.91 -8.83
C PHE A 144 -11.96 18.81 -9.59
N ILE A 145 -12.22 18.64 -10.89
CA ILE A 145 -11.58 17.65 -11.77
C ILE A 145 -10.05 17.85 -11.78
N VAL A 146 -9.56 19.09 -11.86
CA VAL A 146 -8.12 19.39 -11.83
C VAL A 146 -7.50 19.06 -10.47
N ILE A 147 -8.18 19.39 -9.37
CA ILE A 147 -7.69 19.14 -8.00
C ILE A 147 -7.76 17.64 -7.65
N SER A 148 -8.77 16.93 -8.14
CA SER A 148 -8.95 15.48 -7.95
C SER A 148 -8.18 14.63 -8.96
N GLN A 149 -7.74 15.20 -10.10
CA GLN A 149 -6.73 14.60 -10.98
C GLN A 149 -5.38 14.42 -10.28
N GLN A 150 -5.06 15.30 -9.33
CA GLN A 150 -3.92 15.11 -8.44
C GLN A 150 -4.28 14.04 -7.41
N LYS A 151 -4.02 12.78 -7.78
CA LYS A 151 -4.36 11.56 -7.04
C LYS A 151 -3.91 11.67 -5.58
N ILE A 152 -4.87 11.61 -4.66
CA ILE A 152 -4.59 11.39 -3.24
C ILE A 152 -4.12 9.93 -3.12
N ALA A 153 -2.82 9.75 -2.93
CA ALA A 153 -2.22 8.45 -2.71
C ALA A 153 -1.13 8.58 -1.65
N LEU A 154 -1.10 7.63 -0.72
CA LEU A 154 0.05 7.47 0.16
C LEU A 154 1.20 6.86 -0.62
N THR A 155 2.42 7.18 -0.23
CA THR A 155 3.63 6.82 -0.95
C THR A 155 4.64 6.12 -0.05
N VAL A 156 5.44 5.27 -0.67
CA VAL A 156 6.67 4.76 -0.08
C VAL A 156 7.77 5.75 -0.42
N TRP A 157 8.33 6.40 0.61
CA TRP A 157 9.39 7.40 0.48
C TRP A 157 9.06 8.55 -0.50
N ARG A 158 7.79 8.88 -0.79
CA ARG A 158 7.45 9.90 -1.81
C ARG A 158 7.89 9.57 -3.25
N ILE A 159 8.35 8.34 -3.48
CA ILE A 159 8.80 7.89 -4.81
C ILE A 159 7.73 7.02 -5.46
N ILE A 160 7.18 6.06 -4.70
CA ILE A 160 6.28 5.04 -5.26
C ILE A 160 4.92 5.13 -4.59
N PRO A 161 3.83 5.41 -5.33
CA PRO A 161 2.48 5.40 -4.75
C PRO A 161 2.07 3.97 -4.38
N ILE A 162 1.43 3.83 -3.21
CA ILE A 162 0.91 2.56 -2.73
C ILE A 162 -0.43 2.29 -3.41
N THR A 163 -0.40 1.47 -4.45
CA THR A 163 -1.58 0.99 -5.20
C THR A 163 -1.68 -0.53 -5.10
N ARG A 164 -2.77 -1.15 -5.58
CA ARG A 164 -2.84 -2.63 -5.65
C ARG A 164 -1.69 -3.25 -6.43
N SER A 165 -1.22 -2.59 -7.50
CA SER A 165 -0.08 -3.06 -8.28
C SER A 165 1.23 -3.08 -7.48
N PHE A 166 1.38 -2.19 -6.50
CA PHE A 166 2.53 -2.20 -5.59
C PHE A 166 2.59 -3.49 -4.76
N TYR A 167 1.45 -3.91 -4.21
CA TYR A 167 1.35 -5.17 -3.48
C TYR A 167 1.68 -6.39 -4.36
N PHE A 168 1.09 -6.48 -5.56
CA PHE A 168 1.38 -7.58 -6.48
C PHE A 168 2.85 -7.61 -6.90
N GLY A 169 3.48 -6.44 -7.10
CA GLY A 169 4.91 -6.37 -7.42
C GLY A 169 5.82 -6.86 -6.30
N ILE A 170 5.46 -6.66 -5.03
CA ILE A 170 6.25 -7.18 -3.90
C ILE A 170 6.13 -8.70 -3.79
N ILE A 171 4.93 -9.25 -4.01
CA ILE A 171 4.75 -10.70 -4.05
C ILE A 171 5.51 -11.32 -5.22
N ASP A 172 5.40 -10.71 -6.40
CA ASP A 172 6.07 -11.18 -7.62
C ASP A 172 7.60 -11.11 -7.49
N GLY A 173 8.14 -10.04 -6.90
CA GLY A 173 9.56 -9.92 -6.61
C GLY A 173 10.05 -10.98 -5.61
N ALA A 174 9.26 -11.26 -4.57
CA ALA A 174 9.58 -12.32 -3.60
C ALA A 174 9.51 -13.73 -4.23
N ALA A 175 8.62 -13.95 -5.20
CA ALA A 175 8.51 -15.21 -5.93
C ALA A 175 9.63 -15.39 -6.97
N SER A 176 9.98 -14.33 -7.70
CA SER A 176 10.95 -14.33 -8.79
C SER A 176 12.39 -14.53 -8.33
N ALA A 177 12.75 -14.03 -7.15
CA ALA A 177 14.05 -14.29 -6.54
C ALA A 177 14.30 -15.80 -6.34
N ASN A 178 13.25 -16.61 -6.16
CA ASN A 178 13.37 -18.06 -5.98
C ASN A 178 13.61 -18.80 -7.30
N VAL A 179 13.14 -18.26 -8.43
CA VAL A 179 13.30 -18.92 -9.74
C VAL A 179 14.74 -18.81 -10.24
N VAL A 180 15.39 -17.67 -9.97
CA VAL A 180 16.79 -17.44 -10.36
C VAL A 180 17.73 -18.35 -9.57
N ASP A 181 17.51 -18.53 -8.27
CA ASP A 181 18.37 -19.37 -7.43
C ASP A 181 18.30 -20.87 -7.81
N ASP A 182 17.10 -21.39 -8.11
CA ASP A 182 16.91 -22.77 -8.59
C ASP A 182 17.56 -23.00 -9.97
N THR A 183 17.58 -22.00 -10.85
CA THR A 183 18.22 -22.14 -12.17
C THR A 183 19.74 -22.05 -12.11
N THR A 184 20.33 -21.28 -11.20
CA THR A 184 21.79 -21.28 -10.98
C THR A 184 22.29 -22.57 -10.34
N MET A 185 21.56 -23.12 -9.36
CA MET A 185 21.90 -24.39 -8.71
C MET A 185 21.84 -25.59 -9.67
N LEU A 186 20.88 -25.59 -10.62
CA LEU A 186 20.79 -26.62 -11.66
C LEU A 186 21.91 -26.52 -12.71
N ASN A 187 22.42 -25.31 -12.99
CA ASN A 187 23.48 -25.11 -13.99
C ASN A 187 24.87 -25.51 -13.46
N GLU A 188 25.14 -25.34 -12.16
CA GLU A 188 26.37 -25.85 -11.53
C GLU A 188 26.36 -27.38 -11.42
N TYR A 189 25.20 -28.02 -11.26
CA TYR A 189 25.10 -29.50 -11.30
C TYR A 189 25.19 -30.08 -12.73
N ALA A 190 24.82 -29.32 -13.75
CA ALA A 190 24.93 -29.75 -15.15
C ALA A 190 26.36 -29.65 -15.72
N THR A 191 27.26 -28.91 -15.05
CA THR A 191 28.67 -28.77 -15.41
C THR A 191 29.56 -29.49 -14.41
N GLY A 192 29.31 -30.80 -14.21
CA GLY A 192 30.23 -31.67 -13.49
C GLY A 192 31.64 -31.66 -14.11
N PRO A 193 32.70 -31.88 -13.32
CA PRO A 193 34.07 -31.77 -13.78
C PRO A 193 34.33 -32.85 -14.84
N THR A 194 34.64 -32.42 -16.06
CA THR A 194 35.33 -33.25 -17.04
C THR A 194 36.76 -33.45 -16.53
N GLU A 195 37.02 -34.62 -15.95
CA GLU A 195 38.37 -35.20 -15.87
C GLU A 195 38.97 -35.38 -17.27
#